data_AF-A0A915Q7Y9-F1
#
_entry.id   AF-A0A915Q7Y9-F1
#
_cell.length_a   1.000
_cell.length_b   1.000
_cell.length_c   1.000
_cell.angle_alpha   90.00
_cell.angle_beta   90.00
_cell.angle_gamma   90.00
#
_symmetry.space_group_name_H-M   'P 1'
#
loop_
_entity.id
_entity.type
_entity.pdbx_description
1 polymer ?
#
loop_
_entity_poly.entity_id
_entity_poly.type
_entity_poly.pdbx_seq_one_letter_code
_entity_poly.pdbx_strand_id
1 'polypeptide(L)'
;MLPVGLFSGVVLYLAYEKWRKKLPPEPLPIQSLDRFARMMEEGMSIPIKVPAPTPPVKGSFPLDHEGQCRYEMLKYMLCLNEHKQKSDECRDFAKIYLKCRMDNGLMQQEEWKYLGFSGNDET
;
A
#
# COMPACT_ATOMS: atom_id res chain seq x y z
N MET A 1 -45.56 -37.25 0.26
CA MET A 1 -44.14 -37.24 -0.12
C MET A 1 -43.96 -36.16 -1.17
N LEU A 2 -43.45 -34.98 -0.80
CA LEU A 2 -43.21 -33.85 -1.72
C LEU A 2 -41.73 -33.84 -2.12
N PRO A 3 -41.38 -33.59 -3.40
CA PRO A 3 -40.04 -33.81 -3.90
C PRO A 3 -39.10 -32.73 -3.40
N VAL A 4 -38.09 -33.18 -2.66
CA VAL A 4 -36.93 -32.39 -2.25
C VAL A 4 -36.02 -32.24 -3.48
N GLY A 5 -35.65 -31.00 -3.88
CA GLY A 5 -34.34 -30.83 -4.52
C GLY A 5 -34.18 -30.05 -5.83
N LEU A 6 -35.16 -29.30 -6.37
CA LEU A 6 -34.95 -28.57 -7.64
C LEU A 6 -34.94 -27.03 -7.56
N PHE A 7 -35.36 -26.44 -6.43
CA PHE A 7 -35.36 -24.98 -6.27
C PHE A 7 -34.03 -24.39 -5.76
N SER A 8 -33.05 -25.23 -5.39
CA SER A 8 -31.79 -24.75 -4.82
C SER A 8 -30.85 -24.12 -5.86
N GLY A 9 -30.75 -24.71 -7.06
CA GLY A 9 -29.76 -24.29 -8.06
C GLY A 9 -29.99 -22.90 -8.65
N VAL A 10 -31.23 -22.55 -9.00
CA VAL A 10 -31.55 -21.25 -9.62
C VAL A 10 -31.42 -20.12 -8.61
N VAL A 11 -31.86 -20.32 -7.37
CA VAL A 11 -31.74 -19.31 -6.31
C VAL A 11 -30.27 -19.06 -5.98
N LEU A 12 -29.46 -20.12 -5.86
CA LEU A 12 -28.02 -20.01 -5.67
C LEU A 12 -27.32 -19.34 -6.85
N TYR A 13 -27.72 -19.66 -8.09
CA TYR A 13 -27.15 -19.05 -9.29
C TYR A 13 -27.45 -17.55 -9.40
N LEU A 14 -28.70 -17.14 -9.15
CA LEU A 14 -29.08 -15.73 -9.14
C LEU A 14 -28.45 -14.96 -7.98
N ALA A 15 -28.27 -15.60 -6.82
CA ALA A 15 -27.54 -15.03 -5.69
C ALA A 15 -26.05 -14.84 -6.02
N TYR A 16 -25.42 -15.83 -6.69
CA TYR A 16 -24.05 -15.75 -7.17
C TYR A 16 -23.86 -14.66 -8.23
N GLU A 17 -24.79 -14.55 -9.20
CA GLU A 17 -24.86 -13.48 -10.20
C GLU A 17 -24.98 -12.08 -9.58
N LYS A 18 -25.71 -11.94 -8.47
CA LYS A 18 -25.85 -10.67 -7.74
C LYS A 18 -24.60 -10.35 -6.91
N TRP A 19 -23.95 -11.36 -6.35
CA TRP A 19 -22.73 -11.20 -5.55
C TRP A 19 -21.50 -10.90 -6.42
N ARG A 20 -21.34 -11.56 -7.58
CA ARG A 20 -20.23 -11.30 -8.52
C ARG A 20 -20.19 -9.87 -9.05
N LYS A 21 -21.34 -9.19 -9.14
CA LYS A 21 -21.44 -7.78 -9.55
C LYS A 21 -20.95 -6.80 -8.47
N LYS A 22 -20.75 -7.27 -7.24
CA LYS A 22 -20.17 -6.51 -6.12
C LYS A 22 -18.69 -6.86 -5.90
N LEU A 23 -18.12 -7.76 -6.70
CA LEU A 23 -16.72 -8.11 -6.60
C LEU A 23 -15.90 -6.88 -6.98
N PRO A 24 -14.87 -6.51 -6.20
CA PRO A 24 -13.96 -5.43 -6.58
C PRO A 24 -13.39 -5.70 -7.98
N PRO A 25 -13.00 -4.65 -8.72
CA PRO A 25 -12.38 -4.81 -10.03
C PRO A 25 -11.15 -5.73 -9.94
N GLU A 26 -10.72 -6.25 -11.10
CA GLU A 26 -9.59 -7.17 -11.24
C GLU A 26 -8.45 -6.85 -10.26
N PRO A 27 -7.81 -7.88 -9.68
CA PRO A 27 -6.70 -7.67 -8.76
C PRO A 27 -5.68 -6.74 -9.43
N LEU A 28 -5.29 -5.69 -8.71
CA LEU A 28 -4.29 -4.74 -9.21
C LEU A 28 -3.09 -5.53 -9.75
N PRO A 29 -2.65 -5.29 -10.99
CA PRO A 29 -1.60 -6.09 -11.60
C PRO A 29 -0.35 -5.95 -10.74
N ILE A 30 0.04 -7.03 -10.07
CA ILE A 30 1.25 -7.07 -9.28
C ILE A 30 2.42 -7.17 -10.26
N GLN A 31 2.85 -6.02 -10.79
CA GLN A 31 3.91 -5.88 -11.81
C GLN A 31 5.25 -6.56 -11.42
N SER A 32 5.39 -6.98 -10.16
CA SER A 32 6.58 -7.67 -9.67
C SER A 32 6.67 -9.11 -10.18
N LEU A 33 5.56 -9.85 -10.32
CA LEU A 33 5.60 -11.28 -10.66
C LEU A 33 6.10 -11.53 -12.10
N ASP A 34 5.67 -10.74 -13.07
CA ASP A 34 6.14 -10.86 -14.46
C ASP A 34 7.63 -10.47 -14.60
N ARG A 35 8.08 -9.51 -13.80
CA ARG A 35 9.49 -9.10 -13.72
C ARG A 35 10.34 -10.18 -13.04
N PHE A 36 9.86 -10.79 -11.97
CA PHE A 36 10.52 -11.89 -11.28
C PHE A 36 10.62 -13.13 -12.17
N ALA A 37 9.56 -13.49 -12.89
CA ALA A 37 9.56 -14.60 -13.84
C ALA A 37 10.66 -14.42 -14.91
N ARG A 38 10.75 -13.24 -15.52
CA ARG A 38 11.81 -12.92 -16.52
C ARG A 38 13.22 -12.99 -15.95
N MET A 39 13.43 -12.46 -14.74
CA MET A 39 14.75 -12.51 -14.08
C MET A 39 15.19 -13.94 -13.74
N MET A 40 14.24 -14.84 -13.46
CA MET A 40 14.52 -16.25 -13.19
C MET A 40 14.76 -17.06 -14.47
N GLU A 41 14.13 -16.69 -15.59
CA GLU A 41 14.30 -17.35 -16.89
C GLU A 41 15.64 -17.00 -17.58
N GLU A 42 16.15 -15.77 -17.41
CA GLU A 42 17.36 -15.30 -18.12
C GLU A 42 18.69 -15.55 -17.37
N GLY A 43 18.67 -16.26 -16.22
CA GLY A 43 19.87 -16.76 -15.56
C GLY A 43 20.94 -15.69 -15.25
N MET A 44 20.72 -14.92 -14.19
CA MET A 44 21.65 -13.85 -13.79
C MET A 44 22.99 -14.40 -13.26
N SER A 45 23.95 -14.59 -14.16
CA SER A 45 25.37 -14.85 -13.83
C SER A 45 26.13 -13.54 -13.60
N ILE A 46 25.67 -12.72 -12.65
CA ILE A 46 26.49 -11.63 -12.13
C ILE A 46 27.03 -12.08 -10.77
N PRO A 47 28.36 -12.28 -10.60
CA PRO A 47 28.93 -12.41 -9.27
C PRO A 47 28.79 -11.06 -8.56
N ILE A 48 27.62 -10.82 -7.96
CA ILE A 48 27.40 -9.71 -7.05
C ILE A 48 28.21 -10.05 -5.81
N LYS A 49 29.41 -9.49 -5.70
CA LYS A 49 30.11 -9.41 -4.41
C LYS A 49 29.28 -8.48 -3.54
N VAL A 50 28.27 -9.01 -2.85
CA VAL A 50 27.40 -8.26 -1.95
C VAL A 50 28.33 -7.71 -0.87
N PRO A 51 28.60 -6.41 -0.81
CA PRO A 51 29.35 -5.85 0.31
C PRO A 51 28.52 -6.15 1.56
N ALA A 52 29.18 -6.51 2.66
CA ALA A 52 28.49 -6.60 3.94
C ALA A 52 27.77 -5.25 4.16
N PRO A 53 26.43 -5.24 4.29
CA PRO A 53 25.68 -3.99 4.32
C PRO A 53 26.11 -3.22 5.57
N THR A 54 26.65 -2.02 5.37
CA THR A 54 26.81 -1.09 6.48
C THR A 54 25.42 -0.68 6.97
N PRO A 55 25.17 -0.71 8.28
CA PRO A 55 23.87 -0.33 8.80
C PRO A 55 23.54 1.12 8.38
N PRO A 56 22.29 1.42 8.01
CA PRO A 56 21.88 2.78 7.70
C PRO A 56 22.14 3.70 8.90
N VAL A 57 22.60 4.92 8.62
CA VAL A 57 22.96 5.91 9.66
C VAL A 57 21.81 6.17 10.64
N LYS A 58 20.55 6.15 10.15
CA LYS A 58 19.33 6.35 10.97
C LYS A 58 18.63 5.05 11.37
N GLY A 59 19.26 3.89 11.13
CA GLY A 59 18.66 2.58 11.36
C GLY A 59 17.52 2.25 10.38
N SER A 60 16.84 1.12 10.62
CA SER A 60 15.64 0.73 9.88
C SER A 60 14.42 1.47 10.42
N PHE A 61 13.58 2.00 9.54
CA PHE A 61 12.36 2.72 9.93
C PHE A 61 11.43 1.79 10.73
N PRO A 62 11.00 2.19 11.95
CA PRO A 62 10.07 1.38 12.74
C PRO A 62 8.78 1.10 11.99
N LEU A 63 8.26 -0.14 12.09
CA LEU A 63 6.94 -0.46 11.55
C LEU A 63 5.85 -0.09 12.56
N ASP A 64 4.73 0.44 12.07
CA ASP A 64 3.55 0.72 12.88
C ASP A 64 2.76 -0.57 13.10
N HIS A 65 3.24 -1.40 14.03
CA HIS A 65 2.62 -2.70 14.30
C HIS A 65 1.24 -2.59 14.94
N GLU A 66 1.03 -1.56 15.76
CA GLU A 66 -0.22 -1.32 16.49
C GLU A 66 -1.24 -0.52 15.66
N GLY A 67 -0.80 0.04 14.52
CA GLY A 67 -1.65 0.83 13.64
C GLY A 67 -2.04 2.19 14.22
N GLN A 68 -1.18 2.79 15.04
CA GLN A 68 -1.44 4.06 15.72
C GLN A 68 -1.67 5.21 14.71
N CYS A 69 -1.01 5.14 13.55
CA CYS A 69 -1.14 6.13 12.47
C CYS A 69 -1.86 5.57 11.24
N ARG A 70 -2.63 4.48 11.40
CA ARG A 70 -3.33 3.80 10.30
C ARG A 70 -4.34 4.71 9.62
N TYR A 71 -5.03 5.57 10.36
CA TYR A 71 -6.08 6.42 9.80
C TYR A 71 -5.51 7.51 8.88
N GLU A 72 -4.46 8.19 9.33
CA GLU A 72 -3.71 9.20 8.56
C GLU A 72 -3.05 8.56 7.35
N MET A 73 -2.47 7.36 7.51
CA MET A 73 -1.93 6.57 6.40
C MET A 73 -3.01 6.30 5.34
N LEU A 74 -4.19 5.84 5.74
CA LEU A 74 -5.28 5.54 4.81
C LEU A 74 -5.73 6.78 4.06
N LYS A 75 -5.87 7.93 4.72
CA LYS A 75 -6.19 9.20 4.04
C LYS A 75 -5.17 9.56 2.97
N TYR A 76 -3.88 9.44 3.30
CA TYR A 76 -2.81 9.70 2.34
C TYR A 76 -2.87 8.73 1.14
N MET A 77 -3.08 7.44 1.39
CA MET A 77 -3.19 6.43 0.33
C MET A 77 -4.42 6.62 -0.55
N LEU A 78 -5.56 7.04 0.03
CA LEU A 78 -6.76 7.36 -0.72
C LEU A 78 -6.52 8.55 -1.66
N CYS A 79 -5.89 9.61 -1.16
CA CYS A 79 -5.50 10.75 -1.99
C CYS A 79 -4.59 10.31 -3.15
N LEU A 80 -3.53 9.53 -2.88
CA LEU A 80 -2.64 9.04 -3.93
C LEU A 80 -3.40 8.24 -4.99
N ASN A 81 -4.36 7.41 -4.58
CA ASN A 81 -5.16 6.64 -5.50
C ASN A 81 -6.06 7.53 -6.38
N GLU A 82 -6.71 8.54 -5.81
CA GLU A 82 -7.54 9.51 -6.54
C GLU A 82 -6.72 10.35 -7.54
N HIS A 83 -5.51 10.74 -7.15
CA HIS A 83 -4.63 11.62 -7.92
C HIS A 83 -3.60 10.87 -8.78
N LYS A 84 -3.85 9.58 -9.08
CA LYS A 84 -2.99 8.74 -9.95
C LYS A 84 -1.52 8.72 -9.52
N GLN A 85 -1.29 8.53 -8.22
CA GLN A 85 0.01 8.45 -7.56
C GLN A 85 0.85 9.73 -7.64
N LYS A 86 0.24 10.89 -7.89
CA LYS A 86 0.91 12.18 -7.80
C LYS A 86 1.02 12.64 -6.34
N SER A 87 2.21 12.53 -5.77
CA SER A 87 2.48 12.90 -4.37
C SER A 87 2.28 14.39 -4.08
N ASP A 88 2.53 15.26 -5.06
CA ASP A 88 2.46 16.72 -4.88
C ASP A 88 1.04 17.19 -4.54
N GLU A 89 0.03 16.55 -5.14
CA GLU A 89 -1.40 16.82 -4.90
C GLU A 89 -1.86 16.31 -3.51
N CYS A 90 -1.06 15.46 -2.86
CA CYS A 90 -1.36 14.81 -1.57
C CYS A 90 -0.43 15.22 -0.43
N ARG A 91 0.29 16.33 -0.60
CA ARG A 91 1.31 16.79 0.36
C ARG A 91 0.77 17.02 1.76
N ASP A 92 -0.43 17.60 1.88
CA ASP A 92 -1.06 17.88 3.18
C ASP A 92 -1.32 16.59 3.97
N PHE A 93 -1.86 15.57 3.31
CA PHE A 93 -2.10 14.26 3.91
C PHE A 93 -0.79 13.55 4.28
N ALA A 94 0.24 13.70 3.45
CA ALA A 94 1.57 13.18 3.77
C ALA A 94 2.15 13.83 5.03
N LYS A 95 2.01 15.16 5.16
CA LYS A 95 2.48 15.93 6.34
C LYS A 95 1.76 15.47 7.62
N ILE A 96 0.44 15.29 7.57
CA ILE A 96 -0.35 14.78 8.70
C ILE A 96 0.09 13.37 9.10
N TYR A 97 0.30 12.49 8.12
CA TYR A 97 0.75 11.12 8.38
C TYR A 97 2.15 11.07 9.00
N LEU A 98 3.10 11.83 8.45
CA LEU A 98 4.46 11.91 9.00
C LEU A 98 4.47 12.53 10.40
N LYS A 99 3.62 13.54 10.65
CA LYS A 99 3.46 14.13 11.99
C LYS A 99 3.03 13.07 13.00
N CYS A 100 1.99 12.30 12.70
CA CYS A 100 1.53 11.22 13.58
C CYS A 100 2.67 10.25 13.93
N ARG A 101 3.49 9.88 12.93
CA ARG A 101 4.61 8.97 13.15
C ARG A 101 5.69 9.56 14.04
N MET A 102 5.99 10.84 13.90
CA MET A 102 6.94 11.54 14.78
C MET A 102 6.42 11.65 16.21
N ASP A 103 5.13 11.99 16.38
CA ASP A 103 4.50 12.17 17.69
C ASP A 103 4.43 10.84 18.48
N ASN A 104 4.31 9.71 17.79
CA ASN A 104 4.24 8.37 18.37
C ASN A 104 5.58 7.62 18.40
N GLY A 105 6.70 8.27 18.05
CA GLY A 105 8.03 7.64 18.06
C GLY A 105 8.21 6.53 17.01
N LEU A 106 7.33 6.46 16.01
CA LEU A 106 7.42 5.58 14.83
C LEU A 106 8.32 6.17 13.73
N MET A 107 8.91 7.33 14.00
CA MET A 107 9.85 8.08 13.18
C MET A 107 10.63 9.06 14.09
N GLN A 108 11.92 9.27 13.81
CA GLN A 108 12.69 10.31 14.49
C GLN A 108 12.10 11.70 14.18
N GLN A 109 12.03 12.58 15.18
CA GLN A 109 11.62 13.96 14.95
C GLN A 109 12.61 14.65 14.02
N GLU A 110 12.09 15.25 12.96
CA GLU A 110 12.85 15.93 11.92
C GLU A 110 12.14 17.22 11.53
N GLU A 111 12.92 18.23 11.12
CA GLU A 111 12.33 19.47 10.63
C GLU A 111 11.67 19.25 9.25
N TRP A 112 10.53 19.90 9.03
CA TRP A 112 9.75 19.81 7.79
C TRP A 112 10.58 20.07 6.52
N LYS A 113 11.55 20.99 6.59
CA LYS A 113 12.45 21.30 5.47
C LYS A 113 13.28 20.09 5.00
N TYR A 114 13.69 19.21 5.93
CA TYR A 114 14.46 18.00 5.63
C TYR A 114 13.58 16.84 5.14
N LEU A 115 12.29 16.88 5.46
CA LEU A 115 11.28 15.95 4.96
C LEU A 115 10.72 16.36 3.60
N GLY A 116 11.31 17.39 2.97
CA GLY A 116 10.87 17.88 1.68
C GLY A 116 9.55 18.63 1.78
N PHE A 117 9.34 19.43 2.84
CA PHE A 117 8.24 20.41 3.00
C PHE A 117 8.79 21.83 3.13
N SER A 118 9.66 22.22 2.20
CA SER A 118 10.24 23.56 2.13
C SER A 118 9.36 24.47 1.27
N GLY A 119 8.40 25.15 1.90
CA GLY A 119 7.55 26.16 1.25
C GLY A 119 6.23 26.36 2.00
N ASN A 120 6.03 27.56 2.55
CA ASN A 120 4.77 28.22 2.94
C ASN A 120 3.49 27.39 3.14
N ASP A 121 3.54 26.29 3.89
CA ASP A 121 2.36 25.55 4.35
C ASP A 121 1.88 26.09 5.71
N GLU A 122 1.89 27.41 5.87
CA GLU A 122 1.24 28.17 6.94
C GLU A 122 0.08 28.95 6.32
N THR A 123 -1.04 28.27 6.10
CA THR A 123 -2.35 28.90 5.94
C THR A 123 -3.41 28.04 6.58
#